data_AF-A0A3P3XIX5-F1
#
_entry.id   AF-A0A3P3XIX5-F1
#
_cell.length_a   1.000
_cell.length_b   1.000
_cell.length_c   1.000
_cell.angle_alpha   90.00
_cell.angle_beta   90.00
_cell.angle_gamma   90.00
#
_symmetry.space_group_name_H-M   'P 1'
#
loop_
_entity.id
_entity.type
_entity.pdbx_description
1 polymer ?
#
loop_
_entity_poly.entity_id
_entity_poly.type
_entity_poly.pdbx_seq_one_letter_code
_entity_poly.pdbx_strand_id
1 'polypeptide(L)'
;MMRLSLYLLGHNYLKPFRIRAHKGMHPRTHAEAAGIPVHLVQHFVQALTGGIRDFLSRCTLSETMRRTWEKRWKTPGKDKAEYLPKYALA
;
A
#
# COMPACT_ATOMS: atom_id res chain seq x y z
N MET A 1 -2.46 -10.46 -5.59
CA MET A 1 -2.29 -8.99 -5.62
C MET A 1 -2.21 -8.33 -4.25
N MET A 2 -2.92 -8.79 -3.21
CA MET A 2 -2.79 -8.21 -1.86
C MET A 2 -1.34 -8.19 -1.33
N ARG A 3 -0.59 -9.28 -1.49
CA ARG A 3 0.84 -9.33 -1.13
C ARG A 3 1.68 -8.30 -1.89
N LEU A 4 1.36 -8.06 -3.16
CA LEU A 4 2.04 -7.02 -3.96
C LEU A 4 1.72 -5.63 -3.41
N SER A 5 0.48 -5.34 -3.02
CA SER A 5 0.10 -4.07 -2.39
C SER A 5 0.89 -3.81 -1.09
N LEU A 6 1.00 -4.84 -0.23
CA LEU A 6 1.82 -4.74 0.98
C LEU A 6 3.31 -4.56 0.67
N TYR A 7 3.81 -5.26 -0.35
CA TYR A 7 5.18 -5.09 -0.82
C TYR A 7 5.44 -3.67 -1.32
N LEU A 8 4.54 -3.12 -2.14
CA LEU A 8 4.66 -1.75 -2.66
C LEU A 8 4.63 -0.72 -1.53
N LEU A 9 3.75 -0.90 -0.54
CA LEU A 9 3.72 -0.05 0.65
C LEU A 9 5.06 -0.11 1.40
N GLY A 10 5.49 -1.31 1.75
CA GLY A 10 6.72 -1.53 2.51
C GLY A 10 7.96 -1.04 1.77
N HIS A 11 8.08 -1.36 0.49
CA HIS A 11 9.22 -0.98 -0.34
C HIS A 11 9.27 0.52 -0.62
N ASN A 12 8.14 1.11 -1.01
CA ASN A 12 8.13 2.50 -1.47
C ASN A 12 8.12 3.50 -0.31
N TYR A 13 7.40 3.21 0.77
CA TYR A 13 7.07 4.21 1.80
C TYR A 13 7.66 3.91 3.18
N LEU A 14 8.04 2.67 3.49
CA LEU A 14 8.57 2.32 4.82
C LEU A 14 10.06 1.97 4.81
N LYS A 15 10.54 1.35 3.73
CA LYS A 15 11.93 0.89 3.62
C LYS A 15 12.87 2.07 3.31
N PRO A 16 13.97 2.20 4.07
CA PRO A 16 15.09 3.06 3.70
C PRO A 16 15.61 2.81 2.28
N PHE A 17 15.63 3.85 1.46
CA PHE A 17 16.36 3.92 0.21
C PHE A 17 17.87 3.95 0.50
N ARG A 18 18.58 2.91 0.06
CA ARG A 18 20.01 2.72 0.35
C ARG A 18 20.90 2.62 -0.89
N ILE A 19 20.34 2.78 -2.09
CA ILE A 19 21.11 2.71 -3.34
C ILE A 19 22.11 3.88 -3.32
N ARG A 20 23.40 3.55 -3.29
CA ARG A 20 24.51 4.51 -3.22
C ARG A 20 24.44 5.45 -1.99
N ALA A 21 23.85 5.00 -0.88
CA ALA A 21 23.77 5.81 0.33
C ALA A 21 25.14 5.94 1.01
N HIS A 22 25.54 7.17 1.31
CA HIS A 22 26.74 7.45 2.10
C HIS A 22 26.47 7.24 3.60
N LYS A 23 27.51 6.85 4.33
CA LYS A 23 27.46 6.67 5.79
C LYS A 23 27.11 8.01 6.45
N GLY A 24 26.06 8.05 7.28
CA GLY A 24 25.62 9.25 8.00
C GLY A 24 24.49 10.05 7.34
N MET A 25 24.04 9.69 6.14
CA MET A 25 22.83 10.30 5.57
C MET A 25 21.56 9.80 6.27
N HIS A 26 20.62 10.71 6.52
CA HIS A 26 19.25 10.33 6.85
C HIS A 26 18.64 9.52 5.70
N PRO A 27 18.20 8.27 5.94
CA PRO A 27 17.67 7.45 4.87
C PRO A 27 16.30 7.99 4.45
N ARG A 28 16.24 8.54 3.24
CA ARG A 28 14.99 8.74 2.50
C ARG A 28 14.32 7.40 2.23
N THR A 29 13.02 7.40 1.99
CA THR A 29 12.24 6.30 1.41
C THR A 29 12.43 6.28 -0.11
N HIS A 30 11.99 5.19 -0.76
CA HIS A 30 12.00 5.12 -2.22
C HIS A 30 11.06 6.15 -2.85
N ALA A 31 9.93 6.46 -2.21
CA ALA A 31 9.00 7.52 -2.60
C ALA A 31 9.67 8.91 -2.56
N GLU A 32 10.37 9.23 -1.47
CA GLU A 32 11.12 10.49 -1.36
C GLU A 32 12.27 10.56 -2.37
N ALA A 33 12.95 9.44 -2.63
CA ALA A 33 14.01 9.38 -3.65
C ALA A 33 13.45 9.58 -5.07
N ALA A 34 12.20 9.20 -5.32
CA ALA A 34 11.49 9.45 -6.58
C ALA A 34 10.95 10.89 -6.72
N GLY A 35 11.17 11.75 -5.71
CA GLY A 35 10.78 13.16 -5.75
C GLY A 35 9.43 13.48 -5.09
N ILE A 36 8.80 12.52 -4.41
CA ILE A 36 7.58 12.80 -3.65
C ILE A 36 7.95 13.66 -2.42
N PRO A 37 7.28 14.80 -2.19
CA PRO A 37 7.52 15.62 -1.00
C PRO A 37 7.37 14.82 0.30
N VAL A 38 8.33 14.99 1.22
CA VAL A 38 8.39 14.27 2.50
C VAL A 38 7.11 14.38 3.32
N HIS A 39 6.47 15.56 3.33
CA HIS A 39 5.24 15.77 4.10
C HIS A 39 4.07 14.94 3.55
N LEU A 40 4.01 14.67 2.25
CA LEU A 40 2.98 13.80 1.66
C LEU A 40 3.24 12.34 2.01
N VAL A 41 4.50 11.91 2.02
CA VAL A 41 4.88 10.56 2.44
C VAL A 41 4.55 10.34 3.91
N GLN A 42 4.91 11.28 4.77
CA GLN A 42 4.59 11.25 6.20
C GLN A 42 3.08 11.24 6.44
N HIS A 43 2.33 12.13 5.77
CA HIS A 43 0.88 12.16 5.85
C HIS A 43 0.25 10.84 5.42
N PHE A 44 0.69 10.26 4.30
CA PHE A 44 0.19 8.97 3.82
C PHE A 44 0.45 7.84 4.82
N VAL A 45 1.67 7.75 5.37
CA VAL A 45 2.00 6.74 6.38
C VAL A 45 1.17 6.95 7.64
N GLN A 46 1.05 8.18 8.14
CA GLN A 46 0.22 8.51 9.30
C GLN A 46 -1.27 8.21 9.06
N ALA A 47 -1.79 8.48 7.87
CA ALA A 47 -3.17 8.14 7.51
C ALA A 47 -3.42 6.63 7.51
N LEU A 48 -2.40 5.81 7.21
CA LEU A 48 -2.51 4.35 7.20
C LEU A 48 -2.26 3.71 8.59
N THR A 49 -1.34 4.25 9.38
CA THR A 49 -0.84 3.60 10.61
C THR A 49 -1.10 4.39 11.90
N GLY A 50 -1.37 5.69 11.80
CA GLY A 50 -1.47 6.64 12.92
C GLY A 50 -2.86 6.75 13.55
N GLY A 51 -3.80 5.86 13.19
CA GLY A 51 -5.13 5.82 13.81
C GLY A 51 -6.21 6.66 13.12
N ILE A 52 -5.86 7.43 12.09
CA ILE A 52 -6.83 7.86 11.07
C ILE A 52 -7.28 6.57 10.40
N ARG A 53 -8.49 6.12 10.71
CA ARG A 53 -9.00 4.89 10.16
C ARG A 53 -9.47 5.17 8.74
N ASP A 54 -8.55 5.34 7.79
CA ASP A 54 -8.93 5.47 6.38
C ASP A 54 -9.70 4.24 5.90
N PHE A 55 -9.55 3.09 6.57
CA PHE A 55 -10.42 1.92 6.38
C PHE A 55 -11.90 2.16 6.77
N LEU A 56 -12.18 3.10 7.68
CA LEU A 56 -13.53 3.59 8.02
C LEU A 56 -13.93 4.80 7.18
N SER A 57 -12.98 5.44 6.50
CA SER A 57 -13.29 6.45 5.50
C SER A 57 -13.81 5.74 4.25
N ARG A 58 -14.87 6.28 3.63
CA ARG A 58 -15.40 5.75 2.36
C ARG A 58 -14.48 6.15 1.21
N CYS A 59 -13.23 5.71 1.25
CA CYS A 59 -12.25 6.00 0.23
C CYS A 59 -12.72 5.40 -1.10
N THR A 60 -12.59 6.18 -2.17
CA THR A 60 -12.92 5.68 -3.51
C THR A 60 -11.77 4.79 -3.97
N LEU A 61 -12.05 3.50 -4.12
CA LEU A 61 -11.09 2.56 -4.67
C LEU A 61 -11.08 2.68 -6.20
N SER A 62 -9.89 2.80 -6.79
CA SER A 62 -9.73 2.53 -8.22
C SER A 62 -10.16 1.10 -8.56
N GLU A 63 -10.49 0.82 -9.82
CA GLU A 63 -10.93 -0.52 -10.22
C GLU A 63 -9.89 -1.60 -9.89
N THR A 64 -8.59 -1.30 -10.06
CA THR A 64 -7.50 -2.20 -9.70
C THR A 64 -7.43 -2.46 -8.19
N MET A 65 -7.67 -1.43 -7.37
CA MET A 65 -7.71 -1.55 -5.91
C MET A 65 -8.92 -2.36 -5.47
N ARG A 66 -10.10 -2.07 -6.02
CA ARG A 66 -11.34 -2.80 -5.79
C ARG A 66 -11.18 -4.28 -6.15
N ARG A 67 -10.65 -4.57 -7.34
CA ARG A 67 -10.36 -5.94 -7.79
C ARG A 67 -9.40 -6.67 -6.86
N THR A 68 -8.44 -5.96 -6.28
CA THR A 68 -7.49 -6.50 -5.30
C THR A 68 -8.16 -6.77 -3.95
N TRP A 69 -8.93 -5.82 -3.46
CA TRP A 69 -9.68 -5.88 -2.20
C TRP A 69 -10.68 -7.04 -2.21
N GLU A 70 -11.48 -7.13 -3.26
CA GLU A 70 -12.50 -8.15 -3.46
C GLU A 70 -11.92 -9.44 -4.07
N LYS A 71 -10.59 -9.63 -4.06
CA LYS A 71 -9.92 -10.86 -4.50
C LYS A 71 -10.38 -11.37 -5.87
N ARG A 72 -10.76 -10.47 -6.78
CA ARG A 72 -11.27 -10.74 -8.14
C ARG A 72 -10.16 -11.01 -9.17
N TRP A 73 -8.92 -11.20 -8.72
CA TRP A 73 -7.82 -11.58 -9.59
C TRP A 73 -7.87 -13.08 -9.86
N LYS A 74 -7.93 -13.45 -11.15
CA LYS A 74 -7.90 -14.86 -11.55
C LYS A 74 -6.59 -15.48 -11.10
N THR A 75 -6.69 -16.56 -10.34
CA THR A 75 -5.52 -17.37 -9.95
C THR A 75 -5.52 -18.61 -10.84
N PRO A 76 -4.44 -18.87 -11.60
CA PRO A 76 -4.34 -20.09 -12.40
C PRO A 76 -4.58 -21.33 -11.53
N GLY A 77 -5.42 -22.26 -12.01
CA GLY A 77 -5.77 -23.48 -11.28
C GLY A 77 -6.81 -23.33 -10.16
N LYS A 78 -7.42 -22.14 -9.99
CA LYS A 78 -8.61 -21.96 -9.14
C LYS A 78 -9.84 -21.67 -9.98
N ASP A 79 -10.88 -22.48 -9.79
CA ASP A 79 -12.17 -22.31 -10.47
C ASP A 79 -13.21 -21.56 -9.63
N LYS A 80 -13.03 -21.53 -8.30
CA LYS A 80 -13.94 -20.87 -7.36
C LYS A 80 -13.37 -19.53 -6.89
N ALA A 81 -14.26 -18.56 -6.70
CA ALA A 81 -13.92 -17.28 -6.09
C ALA A 81 -13.38 -17.47 -4.66
N GLU A 82 -12.46 -16.58 -4.24
CA GLU A 82 -11.98 -16.61 -2.86
C GLU A 82 -13.07 -16.12 -1.90
N TYR A 83 -13.13 -16.74 -0.72
CA TYR A 83 -14.03 -16.32 0.32
C TYR A 83 -13.74 -14.87 0.76
N LEU A 84 -14.82 -14.10 0.86
CA LEU A 84 -14.87 -12.75 1.41
C LEU A 84 -16.01 -12.67 2.43
N PRO A 85 -15.72 -12.20 3.66
CA PRO A 85 -16.78 -11.88 4.61
C PRO A 85 -17.68 -10.78 4.06
N LYS A 86 -19.00 -10.89 4.30
CA LYS A 86 -20.00 -9.90 3.82
C LYS A 86 -19.68 -8.47 4.26
N TYR A 87 -19.16 -8.29 5.47
CA TYR A 87 -18.81 -6.97 6.00
C TYR A 87 -17.65 -6.30 5.25
N ALA A 88 -16.86 -7.05 4.46
CA ALA A 88 -15.76 -6.48 3.68
C ALA A 88 -16.25 -5.86 2.34
N LEU A 89 -17.50 -6.08 1.96
CA LEU A 89 -18.11 -5.56 0.72
C LEU A 89 -18.98 -4.29 0.97
N ALA A 90 -19.05 -3.83 2.22
CA ALA A 90 -19.91 -2.74 2.68
C ALA A 90 -19.29 -1.36 2.48
#